data_AF-A0A7X8FDS6-F1
#
_entry.id   AF-A0A7X8FDS6-F1
#
_cell.length_a   1.000
_cell.length_b   1.000
_cell.length_c   1.000
_cell.angle_alpha   90.00
_cell.angle_beta   90.00
_cell.angle_gamma   90.00
#
_symmetry.space_group_name_H-M   'P 1'
#
loop_
_entity.id
_entity.type
_entity.pdbx_description
1 polymer ?
#
loop_
_entity_poly.entity_id
_entity_poly.type
_entity_poly.pdbx_seq_one_letter_code
_entity_poly.pdbx_strand_id
1 'polypeptide(L)'
;MEKYQISMLVGITIGFLARIYLLRVDYRQYPSYPHGYVTHISFGFIAAALGAVAIPAIMQPDFTAVTFLAVAATQFREVRKLERETLENLDASELIPRGKDYIEGIARVFEARNYLVMAVALISSGATFWGNWVYGVAGGGLALLAAFRLMSGQVVGDISEVVPASLTFKESLLMVEGIFLMNVGLPAHREKILKEGLAVLIKPRQDNARATLDNLGQRQAILHVASALLGTKRESGELEFSPAVGKDIDTGKIAIFLLPMEPDMECLIEAIQRVPILESSLRRPLATRAGRAAAD
;
A
#
# COMPACT_ATOMS: atom_id res chain seq x y z
N MET A 1 34.83 24.89 -4.73
CA MET A 1 34.94 23.47 -5.10
C MET A 1 34.71 22.58 -3.88
N GLU A 2 35.55 22.70 -2.84
CA GLU A 2 35.46 21.91 -1.60
C GLU A 2 34.09 21.98 -0.91
N LYS A 3 33.52 23.19 -0.77
CA LYS A 3 32.19 23.39 -0.19
C LYS A 3 31.06 22.63 -0.90
N TYR A 4 31.12 22.55 -2.23
CA TYR A 4 30.14 21.78 -3.02
C TYR A 4 30.33 20.27 -2.84
N GLN A 5 31.58 19.81 -2.77
CA GLN A 5 31.91 18.40 -2.56
C GLN A 5 31.43 17.92 -1.19
N ILE A 6 31.70 18.69 -0.13
CA ILE A 6 31.22 18.38 1.23
C ILE A 6 29.69 18.34 1.27
N SER A 7 29.03 19.31 0.66
CA SER A 7 27.57 19.36 0.54
C SER A 7 26.99 18.10 -0.12
N MET A 8 27.55 17.70 -1.26
CA MET A 8 27.12 16.50 -1.97
C MET A 8 27.35 15.24 -1.15
N LEU A 9 28.54 15.09 -0.55
CA LEU A 9 28.90 13.88 0.18
C LEU A 9 28.00 13.71 1.40
N VAL A 10 27.80 14.76 2.20
CA VAL A 10 26.87 14.73 3.34
C VAL A 10 25.44 14.44 2.88
N GLY A 11 24.97 15.10 1.82
CA GLY A 11 23.64 14.84 1.26
C GLY A 11 23.42 13.40 0.81
N ILE A 12 24.38 12.83 0.07
CA ILE A 12 24.34 11.43 -0.39
C ILE A 12 24.32 10.48 0.79
N THR A 13 25.23 10.65 1.75
CA THR A 13 25.32 9.76 2.91
C THR A 13 24.04 9.80 3.73
N ILE A 14 23.52 10.98 4.06
CA ILE A 14 22.27 11.11 4.84
C ILE A 14 21.06 10.59 4.06
N GLY A 15 20.96 10.90 2.76
CA GLY A 15 19.90 10.34 1.90
C GLY A 15 19.96 8.82 1.79
N PHE A 16 21.15 8.24 1.65
CA PHE A 16 21.32 6.80 1.57
C PHE A 16 20.99 6.11 2.90
N LEU A 17 21.39 6.70 4.03
CA LEU A 17 20.97 6.22 5.36
C LEU A 17 19.46 6.31 5.53
N ALA A 18 18.84 7.40 5.07
CA ALA A 18 17.38 7.52 5.01
C ALA A 18 16.78 6.40 4.17
N ARG A 19 17.35 6.05 3.00
CA ARG A 19 16.86 4.90 2.21
C ARG A 19 16.88 3.62 3.03
N ILE A 20 18.01 3.28 3.64
CA ILE A 20 18.15 2.06 4.45
C ILE A 20 17.08 2.02 5.54
N TYR A 21 16.85 3.15 6.22
CA TYR A 21 15.90 3.23 7.32
C TYR A 21 14.43 3.21 6.85
N LEU A 22 14.13 3.77 5.68
CA LEU A 22 12.80 3.73 5.05
C LEU A 22 12.52 2.38 4.35
N LEU A 23 13.53 1.53 4.20
CA LEU A 23 13.43 0.20 3.60
C LEU A 23 12.80 -0.79 4.60
N ARG A 24 11.54 -0.56 4.94
CA ARG A 24 10.69 -1.56 5.59
C ARG A 24 9.92 -2.31 4.52
N VAL A 25 10.21 -3.59 4.38
CA VAL A 25 9.50 -4.50 3.48
C VAL A 25 8.20 -4.91 4.16
N ASP A 26 7.08 -4.62 3.51
CA ASP A 26 5.81 -5.23 3.87
C ASP A 26 5.66 -6.52 3.06
N TYR A 27 5.93 -7.65 3.71
CA TYR A 27 5.82 -8.99 3.12
C TYR A 27 4.39 -9.31 2.65
N ARG A 28 3.38 -8.53 3.10
CA ARG A 28 1.98 -8.62 2.67
C ARG A 28 1.75 -8.07 1.26
N GLN A 29 2.73 -7.30 0.75
CA GLN A 29 2.61 -6.55 -0.50
C GLN A 29 3.54 -7.11 -1.59
N TYR A 30 4.71 -7.64 -1.22
CA TYR A 30 5.75 -8.02 -2.17
C TYR A 30 6.49 -9.29 -1.73
N PRO A 31 6.72 -10.27 -2.63
CA PRO A 31 7.54 -11.43 -2.32
C PRO A 31 9.01 -11.00 -2.13
N SER A 32 9.49 -11.13 -0.90
CA SER A 32 10.78 -10.63 -0.45
C SER A 32 11.94 -11.50 -0.96
N TYR A 33 12.46 -11.19 -2.14
CA TYR A 33 13.72 -11.76 -2.61
C TYR A 33 14.90 -10.83 -2.30
N PRO A 34 16.09 -11.37 -2.01
CA PRO A 34 17.30 -10.57 -1.79
C PRO A 34 17.62 -9.64 -2.98
N HIS A 35 17.22 -10.01 -4.20
CA HIS A 35 17.36 -9.17 -5.38
C HIS A 35 16.47 -7.91 -5.34
N GLY A 36 15.26 -7.99 -4.78
CA GLY A 36 14.39 -6.82 -4.60
C GLY A 36 15.03 -5.77 -3.68
N TYR A 37 15.68 -6.22 -2.60
CA TYR A 37 16.46 -5.34 -1.72
C TYR A 37 17.56 -4.60 -2.48
N VAL A 38 18.33 -5.29 -3.32
CA VAL A 38 19.40 -4.67 -4.12
C VAL A 38 18.84 -3.62 -5.05
N THR A 39 17.75 -3.92 -5.76
CA THR A 39 17.07 -2.96 -6.66
C THR A 39 16.61 -1.71 -5.90
N HIS A 40 15.94 -1.90 -4.77
CA HIS A 40 15.44 -0.80 -3.96
C HIS A 40 16.54 0.05 -3.34
N ILE A 41 17.62 -0.55 -2.82
CA ILE A 41 18.77 0.17 -2.29
C ILE A 41 19.44 0.97 -3.40
N SER A 42 19.60 0.38 -4.59
CA SER A 42 20.20 1.03 -5.75
C SER A 42 19.40 2.26 -6.19
N PHE A 43 18.07 2.14 -6.34
CA PHE A 43 17.23 3.28 -6.68
C PHE A 43 17.22 4.38 -5.61
N GLY A 44 17.27 4.00 -4.33
CA GLY A 44 17.37 4.99 -3.26
C GLY A 44 18.72 5.69 -3.22
N PHE A 45 19.82 4.99 -3.57
CA PHE A 45 21.12 5.64 -3.76
C PHE A 45 21.08 6.66 -4.91
N ILE A 46 20.48 6.29 -6.05
CA ILE A 46 20.28 7.21 -7.19
C ILE A 46 19.44 8.43 -6.76
N ALA A 47 18.34 8.21 -6.04
CA ALA A 47 17.50 9.29 -5.53
C ALA A 47 18.26 10.23 -4.57
N ALA A 48 19.08 9.67 -3.67
CA ALA A 48 19.93 10.45 -2.77
C ALA A 48 20.98 11.26 -3.54
N ALA A 49 21.62 10.67 -4.55
CA ALA A 49 22.58 11.37 -5.41
C ALA A 49 21.93 12.52 -6.17
N LEU A 50 20.76 12.30 -6.78
CA LEU A 50 20.02 13.36 -7.49
C LEU A 50 19.64 14.51 -6.55
N GLY A 51 19.14 14.20 -5.35
CA GLY A 51 18.78 15.21 -4.35
C GLY A 51 19.99 16.01 -3.86
N ALA A 52 21.10 15.33 -3.58
CA ALA A 52 22.30 15.98 -3.06
C ALA A 52 23.00 16.90 -4.08
N VAL A 53 23.01 16.51 -5.35
CA VAL A 53 23.66 17.25 -6.46
C VAL A 53 22.84 18.46 -6.91
N ALA A 54 21.53 18.49 -6.65
CA ALA A 54 20.65 19.57 -7.06
C ALA A 54 21.09 20.96 -6.54
N ILE A 55 21.59 21.07 -5.30
CA ILE A 55 22.06 22.35 -4.75
C ILE A 55 23.27 22.89 -5.53
N PRO A 56 24.38 22.14 -5.69
CA PRO A 56 25.47 22.52 -6.57
C PRO A 56 25.02 22.88 -7.99
N ALA A 57 24.12 22.09 -8.59
CA ALA A 57 23.66 22.28 -9.96
C ALA A 57 22.86 23.59 -10.15
N ILE A 58 22.06 24.00 -9.17
CA ILE A 58 21.30 25.26 -9.22
C ILE A 58 22.21 26.47 -8.94
N MET A 59 23.21 26.30 -8.06
CA MET A 59 24.13 27.38 -7.69
C MET A 59 25.18 27.67 -8.76
N GLN A 60 25.38 26.77 -9.72
CA GLN A 60 26.21 27.02 -10.89
C GLN A 60 25.35 27.59 -12.03
N PRO A 61 25.76 28.71 -12.66
CA PRO A 61 24.97 29.40 -13.68
C PRO A 61 25.05 28.70 -15.05
N ASP A 62 24.68 27.42 -15.11
CA ASP A 62 24.61 26.64 -16.34
C ASP A 62 23.25 25.91 -16.47
N PHE A 63 22.84 25.61 -17.70
CA PHE A 63 21.59 24.90 -18.00
C PHE A 63 21.59 23.44 -17.52
N THR A 64 22.68 22.97 -16.92
CA THR A 64 22.83 21.61 -16.36
C THR A 64 21.73 21.27 -15.36
N ALA A 65 21.23 22.26 -14.61
CA ALA A 65 20.12 22.08 -13.66
C ALA A 65 18.84 21.56 -14.33
N VAL A 66 18.54 21.98 -15.57
CA VAL A 66 17.38 21.50 -16.33
C VAL A 66 17.53 20.03 -16.69
N THR A 67 18.73 19.62 -17.12
CA THR A 67 19.04 18.20 -17.40
C THR A 67 18.90 17.35 -16.15
N PHE A 68 19.37 17.81 -14.98
CA PHE A 68 19.20 17.09 -13.72
C PHE A 68 17.73 16.87 -13.35
N LEU A 69 16.89 17.90 -13.49
CA LEU A 69 15.45 17.78 -13.23
C LEU A 69 14.78 16.79 -14.20
N ALA A 70 15.16 16.81 -15.48
CA ALA A 70 14.66 15.87 -16.47
C ALA A 70 15.06 14.41 -16.17
N VAL A 71 16.31 14.18 -15.77
CA VAL A 71 16.80 12.86 -15.36
C VAL A 71 16.05 12.38 -14.11
N ALA A 72 15.89 13.24 -13.10
CA ALA A 72 15.16 12.89 -11.89
C ALA A 72 13.71 12.50 -12.17
N ALA A 73 12.99 13.30 -12.97
CA ALA A 73 11.61 13.00 -13.37
C ALA A 73 11.50 11.65 -14.11
N THR A 74 12.47 11.34 -14.96
CA THR A 74 12.49 10.07 -15.70
C THR A 74 12.73 8.89 -14.76
N GLN A 75 13.69 8.99 -13.82
CA GLN A 75 14.02 7.90 -12.90
C GLN A 75 12.80 7.44 -12.09
N PHE A 76 12.03 8.36 -11.51
CA PHE A 76 10.89 7.96 -10.66
C PHE A 76 9.75 7.32 -11.45
N ARG A 77 9.48 7.81 -12.66
CA ARG A 77 8.48 7.20 -13.55
C ARG A 77 8.88 5.77 -13.91
N GLU A 78 10.15 5.53 -14.22
CA GLU A 78 10.64 4.18 -14.53
C GLU A 78 10.58 3.26 -13.31
N VAL A 79 10.88 3.73 -12.09
CA VAL A 79 10.70 2.90 -10.87
C VAL A 79 9.25 2.44 -10.75
N ARG A 80 8.28 3.36 -10.79
CA ARG A 80 6.87 2.99 -10.66
C ARG A 80 6.42 2.04 -11.76
N LYS A 81 6.87 2.28 -13.00
CA LYS A 81 6.56 1.42 -14.14
C LYS A 81 7.09 -0.01 -13.92
N LEU A 82 8.35 -0.15 -13.54
CA LEU A 82 8.99 -1.44 -13.27
C LEU A 82 8.30 -2.20 -12.14
N GLU A 83 7.97 -1.53 -11.03
CA GLU A 83 7.27 -2.15 -9.89
C GLU A 83 5.88 -2.64 -10.30
N ARG A 84 5.12 -1.79 -10.99
CA ARG A 84 3.77 -2.11 -11.45
C ARG A 84 3.79 -3.29 -12.43
N GLU A 85 4.68 -3.28 -13.42
CA GLU A 85 4.82 -4.36 -14.41
C GLU A 85 5.26 -5.68 -13.76
N THR A 86 6.19 -5.63 -12.81
CA THR A 86 6.64 -6.82 -12.08
C THR A 86 5.49 -7.43 -11.28
N LEU A 87 4.75 -6.61 -10.54
CA LEU A 87 3.61 -7.07 -9.76
C LEU A 87 2.48 -7.59 -10.65
N GLU A 88 2.15 -6.91 -11.75
CA GLU A 88 1.13 -7.37 -12.71
C GLU A 88 1.47 -8.74 -13.29
N ASN A 89 2.75 -9.00 -13.59
CA ASN A 89 3.20 -10.30 -14.11
C ASN A 89 3.14 -11.40 -13.04
N LEU A 90 3.49 -11.11 -11.79
CA LEU A 90 3.37 -12.07 -10.70
C LEU A 90 1.90 -12.39 -10.39
N ASP A 91 1.05 -11.35 -10.37
CA ASP A 91 -0.37 -11.46 -10.04
C ASP A 91 -1.15 -12.34 -11.01
N ALA A 92 -0.70 -12.44 -12.26
CA ALA A 92 -1.30 -13.30 -13.28
C ALA A 92 -1.27 -14.79 -12.92
N SER A 93 -0.37 -15.20 -12.02
CA SER A 93 -0.20 -16.59 -11.58
C SER A 93 -0.73 -16.87 -10.16
N GLU A 94 -1.23 -15.84 -9.49
CA GLU A 94 -1.74 -15.95 -8.12
C GLU A 94 -3.16 -16.55 -8.11
N LEU A 95 -3.43 -17.47 -7.18
CA LEU A 95 -4.78 -17.98 -6.97
C LEU A 95 -5.73 -16.85 -6.59
N ILE A 96 -5.32 -16.00 -5.63
CA ILE A 96 -6.07 -14.82 -5.21
C ILE A 96 -5.27 -13.59 -5.67
N PRO A 97 -5.65 -12.90 -6.75
CA PRO A 97 -4.89 -11.76 -7.27
C PRO A 97 -4.98 -10.55 -6.32
N ARG A 98 -3.95 -9.71 -6.30
CA ARG A 98 -3.92 -8.38 -5.66
C ARG A 98 -4.93 -7.44 -6.29
N GLY A 99 -5.04 -7.51 -7.61
CA GLY A 99 -5.83 -6.59 -8.42
C GLY A 99 -5.11 -5.28 -8.72
N LYS A 100 -5.51 -4.63 -9.82
CA LYS A 100 -4.81 -3.46 -10.41
C LYS A 100 -4.68 -2.28 -9.46
N ASP A 101 -5.74 -1.97 -8.71
CA ASP A 101 -5.73 -0.84 -7.77
C ASP A 101 -4.74 -1.05 -6.62
N TYR A 102 -4.60 -2.29 -6.15
CA TYR A 102 -3.66 -2.59 -5.07
C TYR A 102 -2.22 -2.56 -5.59
N ILE A 103 -1.96 -3.16 -6.76
CA ILE A 103 -0.66 -3.11 -7.44
C ILE A 103 -0.22 -1.66 -7.68
N GLU A 104 -1.12 -0.82 -8.18
CA GLU A 104 -0.88 0.60 -8.37
C GLU A 104 -0.60 1.33 -7.05
N GLY A 105 -1.33 1.01 -5.98
CA GLY A 105 -1.08 1.53 -4.64
C GLY A 105 0.32 1.17 -4.12
N ILE A 106 0.72 -0.09 -4.28
CA ILE A 106 2.06 -0.56 -3.90
C ILE A 106 3.14 0.19 -4.70
N ALA A 107 2.98 0.28 -6.02
CA ALA A 107 3.92 0.97 -6.89
C ALA A 107 4.09 2.46 -6.54
N ARG A 108 3.01 3.15 -6.16
CA ARG A 108 3.06 4.54 -5.66
C ARG A 108 3.80 4.67 -4.34
N VAL A 109 3.64 3.73 -3.42
CA VAL A 109 4.40 3.74 -2.16
C VAL A 109 5.91 3.62 -2.43
N PHE A 110 6.31 2.77 -3.39
CA PHE A 110 7.71 2.66 -3.81
C PHE A 110 8.23 3.95 -4.45
N GLU A 111 7.43 4.58 -5.32
CA GLU A 111 7.73 5.88 -5.92
C GLU A 111 7.91 6.97 -4.83
N ALA A 112 6.94 7.08 -3.92
CA ALA A 112 6.90 8.03 -2.82
C ALA A 112 8.13 7.94 -1.91
N ARG A 113 8.56 6.71 -1.57
CA ARG A 113 9.77 6.50 -0.75
C ARG A 113 11.02 7.07 -1.41
N ASN A 114 11.14 6.95 -2.73
CA ASN A 114 12.28 7.51 -3.45
C ASN A 114 12.23 9.05 -3.51
N TYR A 115 11.04 9.65 -3.65
CA TYR A 115 10.88 11.10 -3.53
C TYR A 115 11.30 11.62 -2.15
N LEU A 116 10.92 10.91 -1.08
CA LEU A 116 11.29 11.29 0.29
C LEU A 116 12.81 11.19 0.52
N VAL A 117 13.45 10.13 0.02
CA VAL A 117 14.91 10.00 0.07
C VAL A 117 15.61 11.16 -0.65
N MET A 118 15.14 11.50 -1.84
CA MET A 118 15.66 12.64 -2.60
C MET A 118 15.49 13.96 -1.83
N ALA A 119 14.32 14.18 -1.22
CA ALA A 119 14.05 15.39 -0.43
C ALA A 119 14.95 15.48 0.81
N VAL A 120 15.17 14.37 1.52
CA VAL A 120 16.10 14.31 2.67
C VAL A 120 17.52 14.65 2.23
N ALA A 121 17.99 14.07 1.11
CA ALA A 121 19.32 14.34 0.58
C ALA A 121 19.47 15.81 0.14
N LEU A 122 18.45 16.37 -0.50
CA LEU A 122 18.40 17.78 -0.91
C LEU A 122 18.49 18.73 0.28
N ILE A 123 17.67 18.50 1.32
CA ILE A 123 17.65 19.33 2.53
C ILE A 123 18.99 19.23 3.28
N SER A 124 19.53 18.01 3.41
CA SER A 124 20.83 17.79 4.03
C SER A 124 21.97 18.46 3.27
N SER A 125 21.99 18.34 1.94
CA SER A 125 22.96 19.02 1.07
C SER A 125 22.82 20.54 1.21
N GLY A 126 21.60 21.07 1.09
CA GLY A 126 21.33 22.51 1.23
C GLY A 126 21.79 23.06 2.57
N ALA A 127 21.40 22.42 3.69
CA ALA A 127 21.81 22.85 5.02
C ALA A 127 23.34 22.80 5.21
N THR A 128 24.01 21.83 4.59
CA THR A 128 25.49 21.76 4.55
C THR A 128 26.08 22.93 3.76
N PHE A 129 25.47 23.28 2.62
CA PHE A 129 25.94 24.35 1.76
C PHE A 129 25.76 25.73 2.40
N TRP A 130 24.62 26.05 3.01
CA TRP A 130 24.44 27.37 3.63
C TRP A 130 25.08 27.47 5.03
N GLY A 131 25.28 26.35 5.71
CA GLY A 131 25.95 26.27 7.00
C GLY A 131 27.24 25.48 6.94
N ASN A 132 27.22 24.32 7.60
CA ASN A 132 28.32 23.36 7.68
C ASN A 132 27.75 21.93 7.78
N TRP A 133 28.62 20.92 7.83
CA TRP A 133 28.19 19.52 7.88
C TRP A 133 27.28 19.18 9.07
N VAL A 134 27.41 19.86 10.22
CA VAL A 134 26.55 19.67 11.39
C VAL A 134 25.12 20.12 11.07
N TYR A 135 24.95 21.26 10.41
CA TYR A 135 23.65 21.72 9.92
C TYR A 135 23.08 20.76 8.88
N GLY A 136 23.93 20.17 8.04
CA GLY A 136 23.56 19.10 7.10
C GLY A 136 22.92 17.90 7.80
N VAL A 137 23.63 17.32 8.77
CA VAL A 137 23.16 16.18 9.54
C VAL A 137 21.87 16.52 10.30
N ALA A 138 21.80 17.69 10.95
CA ALA A 138 20.61 18.12 11.67
C ALA A 138 19.41 18.33 10.74
N GLY A 139 19.60 19.01 9.61
CA GLY A 139 18.57 19.25 8.60
C GLY A 139 18.07 17.95 7.96
N GLY A 140 18.99 17.05 7.62
CA GLY A 140 18.65 15.72 7.12
C GLY A 140 17.90 14.86 8.14
N GLY A 141 18.29 14.91 9.42
CA GLY A 141 17.58 14.25 10.52
C GLY A 141 16.15 14.76 10.68
N LEU A 142 15.94 16.08 10.67
CA LEU A 142 14.61 16.68 10.72
C LEU A 142 13.77 16.32 9.48
N ALA A 143 14.37 16.37 8.28
CA ALA A 143 13.70 15.97 7.05
C ALA A 143 13.29 14.50 7.08
N LEU A 144 14.13 13.63 7.63
CA LEU A 144 13.85 12.21 7.80
C LEU A 144 12.67 11.98 8.74
N LEU A 145 12.62 12.68 9.88
CA LEU A 145 11.48 12.63 10.80
C LEU A 145 10.18 13.09 10.13
N ALA A 146 10.24 14.15 9.33
CA ALA A 146 9.10 14.61 8.53
C ALA A 146 8.67 13.54 7.50
N ALA A 147 9.63 12.92 6.81
CA ALA A 147 9.37 11.85 5.85
C ALA A 147 8.65 10.65 6.50
N PHE A 148 9.01 10.27 7.74
CA PHE A 148 8.28 9.22 8.47
C PHE A 148 6.81 9.54 8.66
N ARG A 149 6.50 10.79 9.00
CA ARG A 149 5.13 11.22 9.23
C ARG A 149 4.32 11.29 7.93
N LEU A 150 4.97 11.54 6.80
CA LEU A 150 4.33 11.55 5.48
C LEU A 150 4.08 10.14 4.92
N MET A 151 4.82 9.13 5.38
CA MET A 151 4.62 7.75 4.94
C MET A 151 3.47 7.01 5.63
N SER A 152 2.95 7.51 6.76
CA SER A 152 1.85 6.84 7.45
C SER A 152 0.55 7.03 6.67
N GLY A 153 -0.03 5.92 6.20
CA GLY A 153 -1.36 5.86 5.60
C GLY A 153 -2.42 5.35 6.57
N GLN A 154 -3.69 5.56 6.22
CA GLN A 154 -4.81 4.96 6.96
C GLN A 154 -4.94 3.48 6.61
N VAL A 155 -5.45 2.70 7.56
CA VAL A 155 -5.80 1.29 7.36
C VAL A 155 -7.32 1.08 7.52
N VAL A 156 -7.83 -0.07 7.10
CA VAL A 156 -9.25 -0.42 7.20
C VAL A 156 -9.78 -0.28 8.63
N GLY A 157 -9.00 -0.67 9.65
CA GLY A 157 -9.38 -0.52 11.06
C GLY A 157 -9.54 0.92 11.54
N ASP A 158 -8.96 1.90 10.86
CA ASP A 158 -9.14 3.33 11.21
C ASP A 158 -10.53 3.84 10.81
N ILE A 159 -11.05 3.35 9.68
CA ILE A 159 -12.28 3.85 9.04
C ILE A 159 -13.49 2.95 9.25
N SER A 160 -13.29 1.74 9.77
CA SER A 160 -14.34 0.74 9.92
C SER A 160 -14.16 -0.11 11.17
N GLU A 161 -15.26 -0.68 11.66
CA GLU A 161 -15.25 -1.72 12.68
C GLU A 161 -15.29 -3.08 11.99
N VAL A 162 -14.38 -3.98 12.36
CA VAL A 162 -14.25 -5.32 11.77
C VAL A 162 -14.66 -6.32 12.84
N VAL A 163 -15.77 -7.04 12.63
CA VAL A 163 -16.35 -7.96 13.62
C VAL A 163 -16.52 -9.37 13.05
N PRO A 164 -16.42 -10.42 13.90
CA PRO A 164 -16.77 -11.77 13.51
C PRO A 164 -18.23 -11.84 13.02
N ALA A 165 -18.48 -12.73 12.07
CA ALA A 165 -19.80 -12.92 11.49
C ALA A 165 -20.08 -14.42 11.25
N SER A 166 -21.35 -14.76 11.02
CA SER A 166 -21.76 -16.15 10.79
C SER A 166 -21.97 -16.47 9.30
N LEU A 167 -21.50 -17.65 8.86
CA LEU A 167 -21.78 -18.20 7.54
C LEU A 167 -23.13 -18.92 7.57
N THR A 168 -23.97 -18.66 6.57
CA THR A 168 -25.26 -19.33 6.40
C THR A 168 -25.48 -19.70 4.94
N PHE A 169 -26.28 -20.73 4.71
CA PHE A 169 -26.72 -21.10 3.37
C PHE A 169 -28.22 -20.93 3.25
N LYS A 170 -28.66 -20.27 2.17
CA LYS A 170 -30.04 -20.34 1.69
C LYS A 170 -30.03 -21.16 0.42
N GLU A 171 -30.46 -22.42 0.52
CA GLU A 171 -30.31 -23.43 -0.53
C GLU A 171 -28.83 -23.60 -0.94
N SER A 172 -28.45 -23.10 -2.11
CA SER A 172 -27.06 -23.11 -2.60
C SER A 172 -26.36 -21.76 -2.46
N LEU A 173 -27.05 -20.74 -1.95
CA LEU A 173 -26.51 -19.39 -1.82
C LEU A 173 -25.74 -19.26 -0.51
N LEU A 174 -24.44 -19.01 -0.60
CA LEU A 174 -23.59 -18.66 0.54
C LEU A 174 -23.84 -17.21 0.94
N MET A 175 -24.11 -17.00 2.23
CA MET A 175 -24.40 -15.69 2.80
C MET A 175 -23.63 -15.47 4.11
N VAL A 176 -23.33 -14.21 4.40
CA VAL A 176 -22.78 -13.76 5.69
C VAL A 176 -23.72 -12.70 6.25
N GLU A 177 -24.33 -12.96 7.40
CA GLU A 177 -25.32 -12.04 8.02
C GLU A 177 -26.42 -11.58 7.04
N GLY A 178 -26.88 -12.50 6.16
CA GLY A 178 -27.89 -12.23 5.14
C GLY A 178 -27.38 -11.55 3.86
N ILE A 179 -26.09 -11.18 3.78
CA ILE A 179 -25.47 -10.62 2.58
C ILE A 179 -25.03 -11.76 1.66
N PHE A 180 -25.57 -11.79 0.43
CA PHE A 180 -25.20 -12.77 -0.59
C PHE A 180 -23.75 -12.61 -1.05
N LEU A 181 -23.04 -13.74 -1.17
CA LEU A 181 -21.66 -13.80 -1.67
C LEU A 181 -21.56 -14.54 -2.99
N MET A 182 -21.87 -15.83 -2.99
CA MET A 182 -21.72 -16.70 -4.16
C MET A 182 -22.65 -17.92 -4.09
N ASN A 183 -22.75 -18.65 -5.19
CA ASN A 183 -23.48 -19.90 -5.28
C ASN A 183 -22.52 -21.10 -5.12
N VAL A 184 -22.83 -22.01 -4.20
CA VAL A 184 -22.11 -23.27 -3.97
C VAL A 184 -23.09 -24.43 -4.14
N GLY A 185 -22.99 -25.12 -5.28
CA GLY A 185 -23.94 -26.19 -5.63
C GLY A 185 -23.76 -27.47 -4.82
N LEU A 186 -22.51 -27.92 -4.66
CA LEU A 186 -22.20 -29.23 -4.09
C LEU A 186 -22.49 -29.27 -2.57
N PRO A 187 -23.35 -30.20 -2.08
CA PRO A 187 -23.64 -30.34 -0.65
C PRO A 187 -22.39 -30.53 0.22
N ALA A 188 -21.47 -31.38 -0.22
CA ALA A 188 -20.22 -31.64 0.51
C ALA A 188 -19.36 -30.37 0.69
N HIS A 189 -19.36 -29.47 -0.31
CA HIS A 189 -18.61 -28.21 -0.23
C HIS A 189 -19.27 -27.26 0.76
N ARG A 190 -20.61 -27.21 0.79
CA ARG A 190 -21.37 -26.40 1.76
C ARG A 190 -21.08 -26.83 3.19
N GLU A 191 -21.08 -28.14 3.47
CA GLU A 191 -20.76 -28.68 4.79
C GLU A 191 -19.33 -28.32 5.23
N LYS A 192 -18.36 -28.44 4.32
CA LYS A 192 -16.97 -28.05 4.57
C LYS A 192 -16.85 -26.56 4.88
N ILE A 193 -17.49 -25.71 4.09
CA ILE A 193 -17.51 -24.25 4.29
C ILE A 193 -18.12 -23.90 5.65
N LEU A 194 -19.23 -24.52 6.05
CA LEU A 194 -19.84 -24.25 7.35
C LEU A 194 -18.98 -24.69 8.53
N LYS A 195 -18.17 -25.74 8.34
CA LYS A 195 -17.30 -26.28 9.40
C LYS A 195 -16.00 -25.50 9.57
N GLU A 196 -15.40 -25.07 8.46
CA GLU A 196 -14.02 -24.57 8.44
C GLU A 196 -13.91 -23.11 7.96
N GLY A 197 -14.98 -22.56 7.40
CA GLY A 197 -15.00 -21.20 6.88
C GLY A 197 -15.05 -20.15 7.98
N LEU A 198 -14.40 -19.02 7.73
CA LEU A 198 -14.48 -17.83 8.55
C LEU A 198 -15.28 -16.75 7.82
N ALA A 199 -16.07 -16.01 8.59
CA ALA A 199 -16.79 -14.84 8.10
C ALA A 199 -16.53 -13.63 8.97
N VAL A 200 -16.41 -12.48 8.30
CA VAL A 200 -16.20 -11.18 8.93
C VAL A 200 -17.14 -10.17 8.30
N LEU A 201 -17.67 -9.27 9.13
CA LEU A 201 -18.47 -8.13 8.70
C LEU A 201 -17.68 -6.85 8.98
N ILE A 202 -17.42 -6.08 7.93
CA ILE A 202 -16.81 -4.75 8.02
C ILE A 202 -17.92 -3.70 8.00
N LYS A 203 -18.02 -2.95 9.08
CA LYS A 203 -18.99 -1.87 9.28
C LYS A 203 -18.30 -0.52 9.10
N PRO A 204 -18.57 0.23 8.01
CA PRO A 204 -17.98 1.56 7.82
C PRO A 204 -18.43 2.51 8.94
N ARG A 205 -17.51 3.31 9.51
CA ARG A 205 -17.84 4.26 10.60
C ARG A 205 -18.58 5.52 10.15
N GLN A 206 -18.46 5.88 8.86
CA GLN A 206 -19.01 7.11 8.28
C GLN A 206 -19.14 6.99 6.76
N ASP A 207 -19.81 7.94 6.11
CA ASP A 207 -20.06 7.91 4.66
C ASP A 207 -18.80 7.95 3.79
N ASN A 208 -17.75 8.65 4.24
CA ASN A 208 -16.46 8.59 3.56
C ASN A 208 -15.88 7.17 3.55
N ALA A 209 -16.02 6.46 4.67
CA ALA A 209 -15.58 5.07 4.79
C ALA A 209 -16.45 4.16 3.92
N ARG A 210 -17.78 4.37 3.94
CA ARG A 210 -18.75 3.64 3.12
C ARG A 210 -18.40 3.75 1.63
N ALA A 211 -18.16 4.97 1.15
CA ALA A 211 -17.80 5.23 -0.24
C ALA A 211 -16.40 4.70 -0.61
N THR A 212 -15.45 4.70 0.32
CA THR A 212 -14.10 4.15 0.10
C THR A 212 -14.12 2.62 -0.01
N LEU A 213 -14.82 1.95 0.92
CA LEU A 213 -15.02 0.50 0.91
C LEU A 213 -15.96 0.02 -0.20
N ASP A 214 -16.66 0.95 -0.87
CA ASP A 214 -17.46 0.62 -2.04
C ASP A 214 -16.62 0.22 -3.26
N ASN A 215 -15.38 0.73 -3.33
CA ASN A 215 -14.46 0.45 -4.41
C ASN A 215 -14.07 -1.04 -4.45
N LEU A 216 -14.22 -1.66 -5.63
CA LEU A 216 -13.91 -3.08 -5.84
C LEU A 216 -12.42 -3.39 -5.65
N GLY A 217 -11.52 -2.48 -6.02
CA GLY A 217 -10.08 -2.63 -5.81
C GLY A 217 -9.70 -2.69 -4.34
N GLN A 218 -10.32 -1.86 -3.49
CA GLN A 218 -10.12 -1.92 -2.03
C GLN A 218 -10.60 -3.25 -1.47
N ARG A 219 -11.76 -3.76 -1.92
CA ARG A 219 -12.27 -5.05 -1.48
C ARG A 219 -11.38 -6.21 -1.92
N GLN A 220 -10.86 -6.16 -3.15
CA GLN A 220 -9.92 -7.14 -3.66
C GLN A 220 -8.61 -7.13 -2.86
N ALA A 221 -8.10 -5.94 -2.52
CA ALA A 221 -6.93 -5.82 -1.66
C ALA A 221 -7.14 -6.48 -0.29
N ILE A 222 -8.33 -6.29 0.31
CA ILE A 222 -8.68 -6.93 1.58
C ILE A 222 -8.69 -8.47 1.43
N LEU A 223 -9.35 -8.99 0.39
CA LEU A 223 -9.39 -10.44 0.13
C LEU A 223 -8.00 -11.02 -0.11
N HIS A 224 -7.19 -10.36 -0.93
CA HIS A 224 -5.83 -10.79 -1.22
C HIS A 224 -4.98 -10.83 0.04
N VAL A 225 -4.93 -9.76 0.82
CA VAL A 225 -4.10 -9.70 2.03
C VAL A 225 -4.54 -10.72 3.07
N ALA A 226 -5.85 -10.87 3.29
CA ALA A 226 -6.37 -11.89 4.20
C ALA A 226 -5.98 -13.31 3.75
N SER A 227 -6.11 -13.60 2.45
CA SER A 227 -5.77 -14.91 1.88
C SER A 227 -4.27 -15.17 1.86
N ALA A 228 -3.45 -14.14 1.62
CA ALA A 228 -1.99 -14.27 1.61
C ALA A 228 -1.43 -14.52 3.02
N LEU A 229 -2.08 -13.98 4.05
CA LEU A 229 -1.65 -14.13 5.44
C LEU A 229 -2.14 -15.42 6.12
N LEU A 230 -3.41 -15.79 5.91
CA LEU A 230 -4.01 -16.98 6.55
C LEU A 230 -4.00 -18.22 5.63
N GLY A 231 -3.52 -18.05 4.39
CA GLY A 231 -3.67 -19.06 3.35
C GLY A 231 -5.12 -19.17 2.85
N THR A 232 -5.30 -20.03 1.85
CA THR A 232 -6.61 -20.38 1.32
C THR A 232 -6.63 -21.86 0.95
N LYS A 233 -7.77 -22.52 1.13
CA LYS A 233 -8.00 -23.89 0.64
C LYS A 233 -8.46 -23.94 -0.82
N ARG A 234 -8.53 -22.79 -1.49
CA ARG A 234 -8.81 -22.70 -2.92
C ARG A 234 -7.71 -23.42 -3.72
N GLU A 235 -8.16 -24.19 -4.70
CA GLU A 235 -7.31 -24.74 -5.77
C GLU A 235 -7.85 -24.23 -7.13
N SER A 236 -7.04 -24.30 -8.18
CA SER A 236 -7.34 -23.88 -9.55
C SER A 236 -8.69 -24.38 -10.08
N GLY A 237 -9.13 -25.59 -9.71
CA GLY A 237 -10.42 -26.17 -10.09
C GLY A 237 -11.57 -25.99 -9.10
N GLU A 238 -11.29 -25.53 -7.88
CA GLU A 238 -12.25 -25.49 -6.76
C GLU A 238 -12.68 -24.05 -6.48
N LEU A 239 -13.47 -23.49 -7.39
CA LEU A 239 -13.87 -22.08 -7.33
C LEU A 239 -14.79 -21.78 -6.14
N GLU A 240 -15.53 -22.75 -5.66
CA GLU A 240 -16.44 -22.66 -4.50
C GLU A 240 -15.71 -22.40 -3.18
N PHE A 241 -14.41 -22.69 -3.12
CA PHE A 241 -13.56 -22.38 -1.97
C PHE A 241 -12.86 -21.02 -2.10
N SER A 242 -13.14 -20.28 -3.16
CA SER A 242 -12.57 -18.95 -3.34
C SER A 242 -13.06 -18.02 -2.23
N PRO A 243 -12.18 -17.19 -1.65
CA PRO A 243 -12.58 -16.07 -0.82
C PRO A 243 -13.56 -15.18 -1.60
N ALA A 244 -14.56 -14.66 -0.91
CA ALA A 244 -15.55 -13.78 -1.52
C ALA A 244 -15.90 -12.60 -0.63
N VAL A 245 -16.33 -11.54 -1.31
CA VAL A 245 -16.74 -10.29 -0.71
C VAL A 245 -18.07 -9.86 -1.28
N GLY A 246 -18.99 -9.49 -0.40
CA GLY A 246 -20.31 -8.97 -0.74
C GLY A 246 -20.54 -7.64 -0.05
N LYS A 247 -21.47 -6.86 -0.57
CA LYS A 247 -21.91 -5.61 0.04
C LYS A 247 -23.41 -5.68 0.30
N ASP A 248 -23.82 -5.24 1.48
CA ASP A 248 -25.18 -4.82 1.74
C ASP A 248 -25.46 -3.49 0.99
N ILE A 249 -26.39 -3.53 0.04
CA ILE A 249 -26.71 -2.40 -0.85
C ILE A 249 -27.20 -1.18 -0.07
N ASP A 250 -27.93 -1.41 1.02
CA ASP A 250 -28.60 -0.36 1.77
C ASP A 250 -27.66 0.22 2.83
N THR A 251 -26.96 -0.65 3.58
CA THR A 251 -26.12 -0.19 4.70
C THR A 251 -24.67 0.08 4.30
N GLY A 252 -24.20 -0.46 3.18
CA GLY A 252 -22.80 -0.37 2.75
C GLY A 252 -21.84 -1.22 3.58
N LYS A 253 -22.35 -2.10 4.46
CA LYS A 253 -21.54 -3.10 5.16
C LYS A 253 -20.95 -4.08 4.17
N ILE A 254 -19.71 -4.50 4.44
CA ILE A 254 -19.00 -5.45 3.59
C ILE A 254 -18.91 -6.79 4.32
N ALA A 255 -19.43 -7.84 3.71
CA ALA A 255 -19.30 -9.21 4.17
C ALA A 255 -18.10 -9.87 3.48
N ILE A 256 -17.29 -10.58 4.26
CA ILE A 256 -16.15 -11.35 3.76
C ILE A 256 -16.30 -12.80 4.19
N PHE A 257 -16.03 -13.69 3.25
CA PHE A 257 -15.83 -15.12 3.48
C PHE A 257 -14.40 -15.50 3.09
N LEU A 258 -13.76 -16.27 3.96
CA LEU A 258 -12.47 -16.91 3.69
C LEU A 258 -12.51 -18.35 4.18
N LEU A 259 -11.96 -19.27 3.39
CA LEU A 259 -11.68 -20.64 3.82
C LEU A 259 -10.16 -20.79 4.00
N PRO A 260 -9.61 -20.44 5.19
CA PRO A 260 -8.17 -20.43 5.44
C PRO A 260 -7.62 -21.84 5.62
N MET A 261 -6.29 -22.00 5.54
CA MET A 261 -5.66 -23.29 5.82
C MET A 261 -5.78 -23.67 7.31
N GLU A 262 -5.53 -22.69 8.18
CA GLU A 262 -5.68 -22.77 9.63
C GLU A 262 -6.73 -21.74 10.09
N PRO A 263 -7.90 -22.17 10.60
CA PRO A 263 -8.97 -21.26 10.97
C PRO A 263 -8.68 -20.54 12.28
N ASP A 264 -8.31 -19.26 12.19
CA ASP A 264 -8.17 -18.34 13.31
C ASP A 264 -8.88 -17.00 13.02
N MET A 265 -9.94 -16.72 13.79
CA MET A 265 -10.77 -15.52 13.62
C MET A 265 -10.05 -14.24 14.06
N GLU A 266 -9.24 -14.30 15.11
CA GLU A 266 -8.52 -13.12 15.63
C GLU A 266 -7.47 -12.69 14.61
N CYS A 267 -6.71 -13.65 14.06
CA CYS A 267 -5.75 -13.41 12.99
C CYS A 267 -6.41 -12.83 11.74
N LEU A 268 -7.61 -13.30 11.36
CA LEU A 268 -8.34 -12.78 10.20
C LEU A 268 -8.75 -11.31 10.41
N ILE A 269 -9.29 -11.00 11.59
CA ILE A 269 -9.70 -9.63 11.93
C ILE A 269 -8.48 -8.71 11.92
N GLU A 270 -7.38 -9.11 12.56
CA GLU A 270 -6.14 -8.32 12.58
C GLU A 270 -5.58 -8.11 11.16
N ALA A 271 -5.58 -9.16 10.33
CA ALA A 271 -5.14 -9.09 8.94
C ALA A 271 -5.96 -8.04 8.16
N ILE A 272 -7.28 -8.10 8.25
CA ILE A 272 -8.20 -7.17 7.57
C ILE A 272 -8.02 -5.74 8.11
N GLN A 273 -7.94 -5.55 9.43
CA GLN A 273 -7.82 -4.22 10.05
C GLN A 273 -6.55 -3.49 9.60
N ARG A 274 -5.46 -4.22 9.33
CA ARG A 274 -4.18 -3.65 8.90
C ARG A 274 -4.04 -3.48 7.38
N VAL A 275 -5.07 -3.79 6.58
CA VAL A 275 -5.04 -3.55 5.13
C VAL A 275 -4.98 -2.04 4.88
N PRO A 276 -4.06 -1.55 4.03
CA PRO A 276 -3.99 -0.12 3.73
C PRO A 276 -5.20 0.34 2.92
N ILE A 277 -5.61 1.60 3.14
CA ILE A 277 -6.56 2.27 2.27
C ILE A 277 -5.85 2.75 1.00
N LEU A 278 -6.31 2.27 -0.15
CA LEU A 278 -5.73 2.60 -1.45
C LEU A 278 -6.09 4.04 -1.82
N GLU A 279 -5.11 4.82 -2.28
CA GLU A 279 -5.36 6.19 -2.74
C GLU A 279 -6.37 6.27 -3.89
N SER A 280 -6.39 5.27 -4.77
CA SER A 280 -7.35 5.15 -5.88
C SER A 280 -8.79 4.91 -5.40
N SER A 281 -8.93 4.29 -4.22
CA SER A 281 -10.23 4.01 -3.60
C SER A 281 -10.76 5.14 -2.74
N LEU A 282 -9.89 6.06 -2.29
CA LEU A 282 -10.24 7.07 -1.30
C LEU A 282 -11.32 8.02 -1.83
N ARG A 283 -12.47 8.02 -1.17
CA ARG A 283 -13.58 8.94 -1.45
C ARG A 283 -13.87 9.81 -0.23
N ARG A 284 -14.14 11.10 -0.47
CA ARG A 284 -14.45 12.09 0.58
C ARG A 284 -15.75 12.85 0.29
N PRO A 285 -16.91 12.18 0.14
CA PRO A 285 -18.19 12.86 -0.08
C PRO A 285 -18.47 13.98 0.94
N LEU A 286 -18.14 13.77 2.23
CA LEU A 286 -18.35 14.75 3.30
C LEU A 286 -17.47 16.01 3.19
N ALA A 287 -16.46 16.01 2.30
CA ALA A 287 -15.71 17.23 2.01
C ALA A 287 -16.54 18.24 1.22
N THR A 288 -17.59 17.79 0.51
CA THR A 288 -18.47 18.62 -0.30
C THR A 288 -19.73 19.04 0.48
N ARG A 289 -20.30 20.20 0.12
CA ARG A 289 -21.58 20.65 0.71
C ARG A 289 -22.72 19.66 0.43
N ALA A 290 -22.79 19.14 -0.80
CA ALA A 290 -23.80 18.18 -1.20
C ALA A 290 -23.70 16.88 -0.40
N GLY A 291 -22.49 16.33 -0.26
CA GLY A 291 -22.28 15.12 0.52
C GLY A 291 -22.56 15.30 2.01
N ARG A 292 -22.29 16.47 2.61
CA ARG A 292 -22.71 16.75 4.01
C ARG A 292 -24.22 16.87 4.19
N ALA A 293 -24.92 17.38 3.19
CA ALA A 293 -26.37 17.54 3.26
C ALA A 293 -27.12 16.21 3.04
N ALA A 294 -26.49 15.27 2.34
CA ALA A 294 -27.02 13.93 2.06
C ALA A 294 -26.48 12.85 3.02
N ALA A 295 -25.70 13.25 4.02
CA ALA A 295 -25.15 12.33 5.02
C ALA A 295 -26.19 12.05 6.09
N ASP A 296 -26.40 10.76 6.37
CA ASP A 296 -27.29 10.25 7.41
C ASP A 296 -26.54 9.97 8.72
#